data_AF-A0A960HLH0-F1
#
_entry.id   AF-A0A960HLH0-F1
#
_cell.length_a   1.000
_cell.length_b   1.000
_cell.length_c   1.000
_cell.angle_alpha   90.00
_cell.angle_beta   90.00
_cell.angle_gamma   90.00
#
_symmetry.space_group_name_H-M   'P 1'
#
loop_
_entity.id
_entity.type
_entity.pdbx_description
1 polymer ?
#
loop_
_entity_poly.entity_id
_entity_poly.type
_entity_poly.pdbx_seq_one_letter_code
_entity_poly.pdbx_strand_id
1 'polypeptide(L)'
;TSWKAGLRLVRRDGSPVHRDGIALDGSLTVFPDGHAGDGDAQVVLLRVPAELLSSSTSAGGVVDGRVAYSKVCTHAGCPVAQFRVDSRRPDPSYELLCPCHQSLFDVLDGARVLAGPAATPLPQLPIDVDAEGYLIATGDFARPIGPSYWNEP
;
A
#
# COMPACT_ATOMS: atom_id res chain seq x y z
N THR A 1 -2.09 -11.41 -8.69
CA THR A 1 -3.07 -10.37 -9.08
C THR A 1 -2.82 -9.95 -10.52
N SER A 2 -3.49 -8.91 -11.03
CA SER A 2 -3.18 -8.29 -12.34
C SER A 2 -1.88 -7.48 -12.34
N TRP A 3 -1.23 -7.25 -11.19
CA TRP A 3 0.07 -6.57 -11.11
C TRP A 3 1.18 -7.38 -11.77
N LYS A 4 2.03 -6.69 -12.54
CA LYS A 4 3.22 -7.20 -13.23
C LYS A 4 4.30 -6.13 -13.25
N ALA A 5 5.56 -6.56 -13.38
CA ALA A 5 6.70 -5.66 -13.52
C ALA A 5 6.52 -4.74 -14.73
N GLY A 6 6.84 -3.45 -14.57
CA GLY A 6 6.77 -2.42 -15.61
C GLY A 6 5.39 -1.79 -15.80
N LEU A 7 4.33 -2.32 -15.18
CA LEU A 7 3.02 -1.67 -15.27
C LEU A 7 3.01 -0.39 -14.44
N ARG A 8 2.54 0.70 -15.04
CA ARG A 8 2.33 1.97 -14.35
C ARG A 8 1.24 1.85 -13.29
N LEU A 9 1.43 2.57 -12.20
CA LEU A 9 0.39 2.85 -11.22
C LEU A 9 -0.52 3.92 -11.82
N VAL A 10 -1.80 3.61 -11.98
CA VAL A 10 -2.81 4.52 -12.52
C VAL A 10 -3.89 4.82 -11.51
N ARG A 11 -4.52 5.99 -11.64
CA ARG A 11 -5.77 6.33 -10.92
C ARG A 11 -6.93 5.52 -11.50
N ARG A 12 -8.09 5.63 -10.86
CA ARG A 12 -9.31 4.94 -11.31
C ARG A 12 -9.77 5.35 -12.71
N ASP A 13 -9.43 6.55 -13.17
CA ASP A 13 -9.70 7.02 -14.54
C ASP A 13 -8.67 6.56 -15.57
N GLY A 14 -7.67 5.76 -15.16
CA GLY A 14 -6.58 5.30 -16.02
C GLY A 14 -5.41 6.28 -16.15
N SER A 15 -5.48 7.47 -15.57
CA SER A 15 -4.37 8.43 -15.64
C SER A 15 -3.15 7.94 -14.84
N PRO A 16 -1.93 7.98 -15.39
CA PRO A 16 -0.74 7.53 -14.69
C PRO A 16 -0.38 8.47 -13.54
N VAL A 17 0.25 7.90 -12.50
CA VAL A 17 0.68 8.63 -11.32
C VAL A 17 2.16 8.98 -11.43
N HIS A 18 2.46 10.26 -11.67
CA HIS A 18 3.83 10.78 -11.58
C HIS A 18 4.34 10.65 -10.14
N ARG A 19 5.65 10.50 -9.92
CA ARG A 19 6.22 10.38 -8.56
C ARG A 19 5.76 11.53 -7.67
N ASP A 20 5.64 12.74 -8.17
CA ASP A 20 5.17 13.91 -7.39
C ASP A 20 3.64 14.03 -7.24
N GLY A 21 2.90 13.03 -7.72
CA GLY A 21 1.43 13.01 -7.74
C GLY A 21 0.76 12.83 -6.37
N ILE A 22 1.53 12.67 -5.29
CA ILE A 22 1.03 12.62 -3.91
C ILE A 22 1.88 13.48 -2.96
N ALA A 23 1.20 14.29 -2.15
CA ALA A 23 1.82 15.10 -1.10
C ALA A 23 2.31 14.22 0.07
N LEU A 24 3.23 14.75 0.88
CA LEU A 24 3.60 14.14 2.15
C LEU A 24 2.34 13.98 3.03
N ASP A 25 2.28 12.90 3.79
CA ASP A 25 1.13 12.49 4.61
C ASP A 25 -0.15 12.24 3.77
N GLY A 26 0.00 12.12 2.45
CA GLY A 26 -1.07 11.84 1.50
C GLY A 26 -1.24 10.35 1.21
N SER A 27 -2.43 10.00 0.74
CA SER A 27 -2.76 8.67 0.22
C SER A 27 -3.52 8.75 -1.09
N LEU A 28 -3.37 7.73 -1.94
CA LEU A 28 -4.07 7.59 -3.21
C LEU A 28 -4.40 6.11 -3.46
N THR A 29 -5.62 5.82 -3.94
CA THR A 29 -5.91 4.48 -4.47
C THR A 29 -5.41 4.39 -5.91
N VAL A 30 -4.61 3.36 -6.20
CA VAL A 30 -4.03 3.10 -7.52
C VAL A 30 -4.33 1.68 -7.98
N PHE A 31 -4.17 1.47 -9.28
CA PHE A 31 -4.42 0.23 -10.02
C PHE A 31 -3.28 -0.02 -11.01
N PRO A 32 -3.10 -1.24 -11.52
CA PRO A 32 -2.22 -1.48 -12.65
C PRO A 32 -2.82 -0.85 -13.91
N ASP A 33 -1.98 -0.29 -14.77
CA ASP A 33 -2.39 0.16 -16.10
C ASP A 33 -3.15 -0.95 -16.87
N GLY A 34 -4.23 -0.57 -17.55
CA GLY A 34 -5.17 -1.49 -18.19
C GLY A 34 -6.15 -2.22 -17.26
N HIS A 35 -6.03 -2.07 -15.94
CA HIS A 35 -6.82 -2.76 -14.92
C HIS A 35 -7.47 -1.80 -13.90
N ALA A 36 -7.69 -0.55 -14.32
CA ALA A 36 -8.29 0.48 -13.47
C ALA A 36 -9.73 0.09 -13.08
N GLY A 37 -9.99 0.00 -11.78
CA GLY A 37 -11.29 -0.38 -11.23
C GLY A 37 -11.44 -1.86 -10.86
N ASP A 38 -10.47 -2.72 -11.21
CA ASP A 38 -10.46 -4.13 -10.79
C ASP A 38 -10.39 -4.22 -9.25
N GLY A 39 -11.34 -4.94 -8.66
CA GLY A 39 -11.58 -4.91 -7.21
C GLY A 39 -10.41 -5.44 -6.39
N ASP A 40 -9.78 -6.52 -6.84
CA ASP A 40 -8.63 -7.19 -6.21
C ASP A 40 -7.28 -6.55 -6.58
N ALA A 41 -7.24 -5.68 -7.59
CA ALA A 41 -6.03 -4.97 -8.01
C ALA A 41 -5.79 -3.66 -7.23
N GLN A 42 -6.72 -3.24 -6.37
CA GLN A 42 -6.64 -1.99 -5.61
C GLN A 42 -5.45 -1.97 -4.66
N VAL A 43 -4.66 -0.90 -4.75
CA VAL A 43 -3.53 -0.61 -3.87
C VAL A 43 -3.71 0.77 -3.24
N VAL A 44 -3.33 0.90 -1.98
CA VAL A 44 -3.19 2.20 -1.34
C VAL A 44 -1.72 2.63 -1.42
N LEU A 45 -1.47 3.66 -2.23
CA LEU A 45 -0.18 4.34 -2.32
C LEU A 45 -0.16 5.44 -1.25
N LEU A 46 0.88 5.45 -0.43
CA LEU A 46 1.07 6.35 0.70
C LEU A 46 2.36 7.12 0.51
N ARG A 47 2.45 8.34 1.06
CA ARG A 47 3.72 9.04 1.18
C ARG A 47 3.96 9.48 2.62
N VAL A 48 5.08 9.01 3.15
CA VAL A 48 5.57 9.29 4.50
C VAL A 48 7.01 9.83 4.41
N PRO A 49 7.57 10.41 5.49
CA PRO A 49 9.00 10.70 5.54
C PRO A 49 9.81 9.42 5.38
N ALA A 50 10.74 9.41 4.41
CA ALA A 50 11.44 8.19 4.00
C ALA A 50 12.30 7.61 5.13
N GLU A 51 12.85 8.47 5.97
CA GLU A 51 13.68 8.17 7.13
C GLU A 51 12.94 7.45 8.26
N LEU A 52 11.60 7.47 8.25
CA LEU A 52 10.77 6.77 9.23
C LEU A 52 10.44 5.34 8.83
N LEU A 53 10.69 4.95 7.57
CA LEU A 53 10.41 3.60 7.10
C LEU A 53 11.37 2.60 7.74
N SER A 54 10.83 1.46 8.19
CA SER A 54 11.65 0.35 8.64
C SER A 54 12.52 -0.20 7.51
N SER A 55 13.65 -0.80 7.86
CA SER A 55 14.53 -1.47 6.88
C SER A 55 13.79 -2.54 6.06
N SER A 56 12.85 -3.28 6.67
CA SER A 56 11.99 -4.24 5.99
C SER A 56 11.06 -3.59 4.98
N THR A 57 10.43 -2.48 5.33
CA THR A 57 9.54 -1.74 4.42
C THR A 57 10.33 -1.20 3.23
N SER A 58 11.49 -0.59 3.49
CA SER A 58 12.36 -0.06 2.44
C SER A 58 12.85 -1.16 1.50
N ALA A 59 13.25 -2.32 2.04
CA ALA A 59 13.66 -3.47 1.24
C ALA A 59 12.52 -4.06 0.38
N GLY A 60 11.26 -3.84 0.77
CA GLY A 60 10.07 -4.25 0.03
C GLY A 60 9.76 -3.43 -1.23
N GLY A 61 10.58 -2.43 -1.56
CA GLY A 61 10.42 -1.57 -2.75
C GLY A 61 9.60 -0.32 -2.43
N VAL A 62 10.29 0.81 -2.33
CA VAL A 62 9.74 2.14 -2.01
C VAL A 62 10.41 3.20 -2.86
N VAL A 63 9.75 4.36 -3.04
CA VAL A 63 10.29 5.48 -3.82
C VAL A 63 10.18 6.78 -3.01
N ASP A 64 11.30 7.31 -2.52
CA ASP A 64 11.33 8.62 -1.82
C ASP A 64 10.21 8.78 -0.76
N GLY A 65 10.08 7.78 0.12
CA GLY A 65 9.05 7.73 1.16
C GLY A 65 7.67 7.30 0.68
N ARG A 66 7.54 6.85 -0.58
CA ARG A 66 6.30 6.29 -1.13
C ARG A 66 6.30 4.79 -0.96
N VAL A 67 5.24 4.28 -0.34
CA VAL A 67 5.05 2.85 -0.08
C VAL A 67 3.65 2.47 -0.53
N ALA A 68 3.52 1.26 -1.06
CA ALA A 68 2.29 0.76 -1.64
C ALA A 68 1.89 -0.55 -0.95
N TYR A 69 0.67 -0.61 -0.43
CA TYR A 69 0.11 -1.83 0.18
C TYR A 69 -1.18 -2.23 -0.51
N SER A 70 -1.48 -3.53 -0.52
CA SER A 70 -2.78 -4.02 -0.94
C SER A 70 -3.88 -3.31 -0.17
N LYS A 71 -4.92 -2.86 -0.88
CA LYS A 71 -6.11 -2.28 -0.26
C LYS A 71 -7.04 -3.33 0.31
N VAL A 72 -6.79 -4.62 0.07
CA VAL A 72 -7.69 -5.71 0.46
C VAL A 72 -7.31 -6.20 1.86
N CYS A 73 -8.18 -5.96 2.84
CA CYS A 73 -7.92 -6.35 4.22
C CYS A 73 -7.75 -7.86 4.38
N THR A 74 -6.72 -8.26 5.12
CA THR A 74 -6.36 -9.65 5.41
C THR A 74 -7.30 -10.37 6.37
N HIS A 75 -8.28 -9.66 6.95
CA HIS A 75 -9.32 -10.29 7.75
C HIS A 75 -10.43 -10.89 6.88
N ALA A 76 -11.19 -10.03 6.19
CA ALA A 76 -12.42 -10.41 5.49
C ALA A 76 -12.57 -9.70 4.13
N GLY A 77 -11.47 -9.18 3.57
CA GLY A 77 -11.45 -8.65 2.20
C GLY A 77 -12.00 -7.23 2.03
N CYS A 78 -12.45 -6.58 3.10
CA CYS A 78 -12.90 -5.19 3.04
C CYS A 78 -11.81 -4.24 2.51
N PRO A 79 -12.18 -3.18 1.76
CA PRO A 79 -11.23 -2.17 1.32
C PRO A 79 -10.72 -1.34 2.50
N VAL A 80 -9.42 -1.44 2.79
CA VAL A 80 -8.68 -0.56 3.69
C VAL A 80 -8.61 0.82 3.03
N ALA A 81 -9.05 1.88 3.70
CA ALA A 81 -9.26 3.16 3.00
C ALA A 81 -8.87 4.40 3.81
N GLN A 82 -8.66 4.28 5.12
CA GLN A 82 -8.41 5.44 5.97
C GLN A 82 -6.95 5.47 6.39
N PHE A 83 -6.20 6.41 5.84
CA PHE A 83 -4.84 6.73 6.29
C PHE A 83 -4.90 7.76 7.41
N ARG A 84 -4.25 7.48 8.52
CA ARG A 84 -4.22 8.33 9.72
C ARG A 84 -2.78 8.66 10.06
N VAL A 85 -2.52 9.95 10.24
CA VAL A 85 -1.25 10.46 10.71
C VAL A 85 -1.49 11.17 12.04
N ASP A 86 -0.87 10.70 13.11
CA ASP A 86 -0.87 11.39 14.40
C ASP A 86 0.51 11.98 14.68
N SER A 87 0.69 13.24 14.30
CA SER A 87 1.91 14.02 14.50
C SER A 87 1.95 14.77 15.83
N ARG A 88 0.97 14.57 16.72
CA ARG A 88 0.93 15.25 18.03
C ARG A 88 1.84 14.59 19.07
N ARG A 89 2.34 13.39 18.78
CA ARG A 89 3.30 12.67 19.62
C ARG A 89 4.74 12.99 19.18
N PRO A 90 5.73 12.86 20.08
CA PRO A 90 7.14 12.99 19.71
C PRO A 90 7.54 12.07 18.56
N ASP A 91 6.99 10.85 18.56
CA ASP A 91 7.11 9.87 17.49
C ASP A 91 5.78 9.84 16.71
N PRO A 92 5.72 10.34 15.47
CA PRO A 92 4.49 10.36 14.70
C PRO A 92 4.05 8.93 14.33
N SER A 93 2.75 8.64 14.42
CA SER A 93 2.21 7.37 13.94
C SER A 93 1.57 7.50 12.57
N TYR A 94 1.77 6.47 11.74
CA TYR A 94 1.24 6.37 10.39
C TYR A 94 0.49 5.05 10.26
N GLU A 95 -0.83 5.11 10.20
CA GLU A 95 -1.69 3.94 10.33
C GLU A 95 -2.69 3.85 9.17
N LEU A 96 -2.87 2.65 8.66
CA LEU A 96 -4.01 2.32 7.82
C LEU A 96 -5.11 1.67 8.66
N LEU A 97 -6.35 2.16 8.51
CA LEU A 97 -7.51 1.58 9.15
C LEU A 97 -8.43 0.90 8.12
N CYS A 98 -8.78 -0.36 8.42
CA CYS A 98 -9.90 -1.06 7.83
C CYS A 98 -11.20 -0.69 8.56
N PRO A 99 -12.18 -0.03 7.91
CA PRO A 99 -13.38 0.47 8.60
C PRO A 99 -14.36 -0.61 9.04
N CYS A 100 -14.32 -1.81 8.45
CA CYS A 100 -15.32 -2.85 8.71
C CYS A 100 -15.28 -3.39 10.15
N HIS A 101 -14.09 -3.72 10.64
CA HIS A 101 -13.88 -4.33 11.96
C HIS A 101 -12.70 -3.71 12.70
N GLN A 102 -12.28 -2.52 12.24
CA GLN A 102 -11.30 -1.67 12.90
C GLN A 102 -9.89 -2.27 13.01
N SER A 103 -9.48 -3.11 12.06
CA SER A 103 -8.08 -3.53 11.96
C SER A 103 -7.18 -2.34 11.64
N LEU A 104 -6.12 -2.17 12.41
CA LEU A 104 -5.10 -1.13 12.24
C LEU A 104 -3.79 -1.76 11.76
N PHE A 105 -3.12 -1.10 10.82
CA PHE A 105 -1.86 -1.56 10.23
C PHE A 105 -0.82 -0.44 10.28
N ASP A 106 0.40 -0.78 10.69
CA ASP A 106 1.54 0.12 10.79
C ASP A 106 2.18 0.37 9.42
N VAL A 107 1.99 1.56 8.86
CA VAL A 107 2.49 1.91 7.52
C VAL A 107 4.03 1.90 7.47
N LEU A 108 4.68 2.25 8.56
CA LEU A 108 6.14 2.39 8.61
C LEU A 108 6.84 1.03 8.68
N ASP A 109 6.16 0.03 9.24
CA ASP A 109 6.69 -1.31 9.52
C ASP A 109 5.90 -2.40 8.77
N GLY A 110 5.99 -2.39 7.44
CA GLY A 110 5.50 -3.45 6.56
C GLY A 110 4.00 -3.72 6.66
N ALA A 111 3.19 -2.72 6.99
CA ALA A 111 1.76 -2.86 7.29
C ALA A 111 1.47 -3.92 8.37
N ARG A 112 2.36 -4.07 9.35
CA ARG A 112 2.17 -4.99 10.49
C ARG A 112 0.88 -4.66 11.23
N VAL A 113 0.14 -5.69 11.63
CA VAL A 113 -1.10 -5.51 12.40
C VAL A 113 -0.79 -4.89 13.76
N LEU A 114 -1.49 -3.80 14.08
CA LEU A 114 -1.44 -3.12 15.37
C LEU A 114 -2.63 -3.50 16.26
N ALA A 115 -3.81 -3.65 15.66
CA ALA A 115 -5.05 -3.94 16.38
C ALA A 115 -6.11 -4.55 15.44
N GLY A 116 -7.19 -5.05 16.04
CA GLY A 116 -8.34 -5.62 15.35
C GLY A 116 -8.12 -7.07 14.89
N PRO A 117 -9.07 -7.64 14.12
CA PRO A 117 -9.12 -9.07 13.84
C PRO A 117 -8.26 -9.54 12.65
N ALA A 118 -7.52 -8.65 11.98
CA ALA A 118 -6.62 -9.08 10.91
C ALA A 118 -5.47 -9.91 11.49
N ALA A 119 -5.17 -11.07 10.89
CA ALA A 119 -4.15 -11.99 11.40
C ALA A 119 -2.76 -11.75 10.80
N THR A 120 -2.67 -11.16 9.60
CA THR A 120 -1.41 -10.94 8.88
C THR A 120 -1.29 -9.50 8.35
N PRO A 121 -0.06 -9.02 8.11
CA PRO A 121 0.19 -7.71 7.51
C PRO A 121 -0.44 -7.59 6.12
N LEU A 122 -0.75 -6.35 5.69
CA LEU A 122 -1.14 -6.12 4.30
C LEU A 122 0.07 -6.39 3.38
N PRO A 123 -0.09 -7.14 2.27
CA PRO A 123 0.99 -7.34 1.32
C PRO A 123 1.49 -6.01 0.73
N GLN A 124 2.80 -5.80 0.73
CA GLN A 124 3.45 -4.67 0.08
C GLN A 124 3.61 -4.94 -1.42
N LEU A 125 3.26 -3.95 -2.26
CA LEU A 125 3.55 -3.96 -3.69
C LEU A 125 4.91 -3.28 -3.90
N PRO A 126 5.90 -3.96 -4.50
CA PRO A 126 7.18 -3.32 -4.80
C PRO A 126 7.02 -2.33 -5.97
N ILE A 127 7.47 -1.10 -5.77
CA ILE A 127 7.35 -0.01 -6.74
C ILE A 127 8.69 0.64 -7.07
N ASP A 128 8.75 1.28 -8.24
CA ASP A 128 9.87 2.10 -8.71
C ASP A 128 9.34 3.24 -9.60
N VAL A 129 10.24 3.99 -10.25
CA VAL A 129 9.94 5.08 -11.18
C VAL A 129 10.51 4.75 -12.56
N ASP A 130 9.71 4.94 -13.60
CA ASP A 130 10.19 4.81 -14.98
C ASP A 130 11.02 6.04 -15.45
N ALA A 131 11.56 5.97 -16.66
CA ALA A 131 12.40 7.03 -17.22
C ALA A 131 11.65 8.37 -17.40
N GLU A 132 10.32 8.34 -17.45
CA GLU A 132 9.47 9.53 -17.60
C GLU A 132 8.99 10.09 -16.26
N GLY A 133 9.37 9.49 -15.13
CA GLY A 133 9.02 9.95 -13.79
C GLY A 133 7.70 9.39 -13.24
N TYR A 134 7.08 8.42 -13.91
CA TYR A 134 5.85 7.78 -13.45
C TYR A 134 6.14 6.56 -12.58
N LEU A 135 5.30 6.34 -11.57
CA LEU A 135 5.40 5.19 -10.70
C LEU A 135 5.02 3.91 -11.46
N ILE A 136 5.82 2.87 -11.29
CA ILE A 136 5.60 1.53 -11.83
C ILE A 136 5.67 0.49 -10.72
N ALA A 137 5.00 -0.65 -10.93
CA ALA A 137 5.26 -1.84 -10.14
C ALA A 137 6.50 -2.56 -10.68
N THR A 138 7.34 -3.11 -9.81
CA THR A 138 8.48 -3.96 -10.21
C THR A 138 8.17 -5.45 -10.17
N GLY A 139 6.96 -5.82 -9.75
CA GLY A 139 6.49 -7.19 -9.68
C GLY A 139 5.04 -7.28 -9.16
N ASP A 140 4.59 -8.50 -8.92
CA ASP A 140 3.36 -8.78 -8.14
C ASP A 140 3.70 -8.81 -6.64
N PHE A 141 2.68 -8.96 -5.78
CA PHE A 141 2.88 -9.13 -4.34
C PHE A 141 3.66 -10.41 -4.02
N ALA A 142 4.56 -10.34 -3.03
CA ALA A 142 5.31 -11.50 -2.56
C ALA A 142 4.46 -12.50 -1.74
N ARG A 143 3.25 -12.10 -1.36
CA ARG A 143 2.28 -12.91 -0.60
C ARG A 143 0.87 -12.73 -1.18
N PRO A 144 -0.05 -13.70 -0.98
CA PRO A 144 -1.45 -13.55 -1.39
C PRO A 144 -2.09 -12.31 -0.77
N ILE A 145 -3.05 -11.73 -1.49
CA ILE A 145 -3.86 -10.60 -1.02
C ILE A 145 -5.21 -11.07 -0.47
N GLY A 146 -5.78 -10.27 0.42
CA GLY A 146 -7.10 -10.54 0.99
C GLY A 146 -7.06 -11.52 2.16
N PRO A 147 -8.23 -12.10 2.54
CA PRO A 147 -8.37 -12.91 3.74
C PRO A 147 -7.33 -14.02 3.83
N SER A 148 -6.59 -14.06 4.94
CA SER A 148 -5.65 -15.14 5.22
C SER A 148 -6.42 -16.38 5.64
N TYR A 149 -6.08 -17.54 5.06
CA TYR A 149 -6.68 -18.83 5.40
C TYR A 149 -5.66 -19.71 6.15
N TRP A 150 -6.15 -20.72 6.87
CA TRP A 150 -5.35 -21.63 7.73
C TRP A 150 -4.26 -22.45 7.00
N ASN A 151 -4.17 -22.36 5.68
CA ASN A 151 -3.22 -23.07 4.83
C ASN A 151 -2.28 -22.13 4.07
N GLU A 152 -2.24 -20.83 4.40
CA GLU A 152 -1.18 -19.96 3.88
C GLU A 152 0.15 -20.29 4.59
N PRO A 153 1.25 -20.47 3.84
CA PRO A 153 2.56 -20.85 4.38
C PRO A 153 3.23 -19.77 5.22
#